data_AF-A0A2D0B2Q9-F1
#
_entry.id   AF-A0A2D0B2Q9-F1
#
_cell.length_a   1.000
_cell.length_b   1.000
_cell.length_c   1.000
_cell.angle_alpha   90.00
_cell.angle_beta   90.00
_cell.angle_gamma   90.00
#
_symmetry.space_group_name_H-M   'P 1'
#
loop_
_entity.id
_entity.type
_entity.pdbx_description
1 polymer ?
#
loop_
_entity_poly.entity_id
_entity_poly.type
_entity_poly.pdbx_seq_one_letter_code
_entity_poly.pdbx_strand_id
1 'polypeptide(L)'
;MAFGRDTAKEGWRWALILLHVLLWGAFALQAYRTASTDKYASCWGLILLYFPPLNMLFWAIATPSLAVVLAAIFRPSICRHSFFQAACHGMILIIGLLFCNYSAYAAAGQVKCL
;
A
#
# COMPACT_ATOMS: atom_id res chain seq x y z
N MET A 1 -14.99 23.28 26.28
CA MET A 1 -13.87 23.72 25.41
C MET A 1 -13.10 22.49 24.94
N ALA A 2 -13.35 22.02 23.70
CA ALA A 2 -12.67 20.86 23.09
C ALA A 2 -11.96 21.21 21.75
N PHE A 3 -12.05 22.47 21.31
CA PHE A 3 -11.58 22.93 20.00
C PHE A 3 -10.08 22.71 19.71
N GLY A 4 -9.22 22.68 20.74
CA GLY A 4 -7.78 22.46 20.54
C GLY A 4 -7.36 20.98 20.44
N ARG A 5 -8.20 20.04 20.92
CA ARG A 5 -7.86 18.61 20.94
C ARG A 5 -8.22 17.93 19.62
N ASP A 6 -9.26 18.42 18.95
CA ASP A 6 -9.76 17.86 17.69
C ASP A 6 -8.91 18.31 16.49
N THR A 7 -8.45 19.57 16.49
CA THR A 7 -7.52 20.09 15.47
C THR A 7 -6.14 19.44 15.53
N ALA A 8 -5.61 19.19 16.72
CA ALA A 8 -4.34 18.48 16.91
C ALA A 8 -4.42 17.02 16.42
N LYS A 9 -5.55 16.34 16.67
CA LYS A 9 -5.81 14.98 16.16
C LYS A 9 -5.93 14.96 14.64
N GLU A 10 -6.61 15.94 14.06
CA GLU A 10 -6.76 16.05 12.61
C GLU A 10 -5.43 16.33 11.92
N GLY A 11 -4.63 17.27 12.44
CA GLY A 11 -3.27 17.53 11.96
C GLY A 11 -2.37 16.29 12.04
N TRP A 12 -2.46 15.53 13.14
CA TRP A 12 -1.70 14.28 13.28
C TRP A 12 -2.12 13.21 12.27
N ARG A 13 -3.41 13.08 11.98
CA ARG A 13 -3.91 12.15 10.94
C ARG A 13 -3.33 12.49 9.57
N TRP A 14 -3.32 13.76 9.19
CA TRP A 14 -2.73 14.19 7.92
C TRP A 14 -1.21 13.96 7.87
N ALA A 15 -0.50 14.22 8.96
CA ALA A 15 0.94 13.93 9.05
C ALA A 15 1.23 12.43 8.88
N LEU A 16 0.42 11.55 9.49
CA LEU A 16 0.56 10.10 9.33
C LEU A 16 0.25 9.61 7.91
N ILE A 17 -0.75 10.20 7.25
CA ILE A 17 -1.07 9.90 5.84
C ILE A 17 0.09 10.34 4.95
N LEU A 18 0.61 11.55 5.15
CA LEU A 18 1.75 12.05 4.39
C LEU A 18 2.97 11.15 4.59
N LEU A 19 3.25 10.74 5.83
CA LEU A 19 4.33 9.80 6.14
C LEU A 19 4.15 8.47 5.39
N HIS A 20 2.93 7.93 5.32
CA HIS A 20 2.66 6.71 4.54
C HIS A 20 2.90 6.90 3.04
N VAL A 21 2.46 8.02 2.47
CA VAL A 21 2.67 8.33 1.05
C VAL A 21 4.16 8.46 0.75
N LEU A 22 4.92 9.16 1.60
CA LEU A 22 6.37 9.31 1.46
C LEU A 22 7.10 7.98 1.63
N LEU A 23 6.67 7.14 2.57
CA LEU A 23 7.25 5.81 2.79
C LEU A 23 7.07 4.92 1.55
N TRP A 24 5.85 4.87 0.98
CA TRP A 24 5.60 4.12 -0.25
C TRP A 24 6.33 4.71 -1.46
N GLY A 25 6.42 6.04 -1.54
CA GLY A 25 7.22 6.72 -2.57
C GLY A 25 8.71 6.37 -2.47
N ALA A 26 9.27 6.32 -1.26
CA ALA A 26 10.64 5.92 -1.02
C ALA A 26 10.88 4.45 -1.41
N PHE A 27 9.95 3.55 -1.07
CA PHE A 27 10.03 2.14 -1.50
C PHE A 27 9.92 1.99 -3.01
N ALA A 28 9.03 2.74 -3.67
CA ALA A 28 8.90 2.72 -5.12
C ALA A 28 10.16 3.24 -5.83
N LEU A 29 10.75 4.33 -5.33
CA LEU A 29 12.02 4.85 -5.83
C LEU A 29 13.17 3.86 -5.60
N GLN A 30 13.22 3.22 -4.43
CA GLN A 30 14.21 2.20 -4.14
C GLN A 30 14.06 1.02 -5.11
N ALA A 31 12.83 0.54 -5.32
CA ALA A 31 12.53 -0.53 -6.27
C ALA A 31 12.98 -0.17 -7.69
N TYR A 32 12.69 1.06 -8.14
CA TYR A 32 13.16 1.58 -9.44
C TYR A 32 14.69 1.58 -9.55
N ARG A 33 15.40 2.06 -8.52
CA ARG A 33 16.87 2.16 -8.54
C ARG A 33 17.57 0.81 -8.46
N THR A 34 16.96 -0.17 -7.80
CA THR A 34 17.53 -1.51 -7.62
C THR A 34 17.19 -2.45 -8.78
N ALA A 35 16.15 -2.14 -9.55
CA ALA A 35 15.80 -2.90 -10.74
C ALA A 35 16.80 -2.54 -11.87
N SER A 36 17.48 -3.56 -12.40
CA SER A 36 18.36 -3.41 -13.57
C SER A 36 18.20 -4.61 -14.48
N THR A 37 18.36 -4.41 -15.79
CA THR A 37 18.24 -5.46 -16.82
C THR A 37 19.32 -6.54 -16.70
N ASP A 38 20.50 -6.21 -16.17
CA ASP A 38 21.69 -7.08 -16.21
C ASP A 38 22.07 -7.68 -14.85
N LYS A 39 21.44 -7.24 -13.77
CA LYS A 39 21.62 -7.84 -12.43
C LYS A 39 20.33 -8.53 -12.04
N TYR A 40 20.42 -9.74 -11.52
CA TYR A 40 19.38 -10.29 -10.64
C TYR A 40 19.15 -9.25 -9.54
N ALA A 41 18.15 -8.39 -9.75
CA ALA A 41 17.87 -7.29 -8.85
C ALA A 41 17.56 -7.91 -7.50
N SER A 42 18.19 -7.40 -6.44
CA SER A 42 17.89 -7.75 -5.05
C SER A 42 16.41 -7.45 -4.79
N CYS A 43 15.55 -8.41 -5.10
CA CYS A 43 14.10 -8.30 -5.09
C CYS A 43 13.53 -8.27 -3.68
N TRP A 44 14.31 -8.13 -2.61
CA TRP A 44 13.83 -8.21 -1.24
C TRP A 44 12.65 -7.29 -0.94
N GLY A 45 12.52 -6.14 -1.61
CA GLY A 45 11.33 -5.27 -1.49
C GLY A 45 10.08 -5.78 -2.23
N LEU A 46 10.27 -6.60 -3.27
CA LEU A 46 9.23 -7.18 -4.12
C LEU A 46 8.95 -8.66 -3.81
N ILE A 47 9.84 -9.33 -3.07
CA ILE A 47 9.75 -10.76 -2.75
C ILE A 47 8.45 -11.07 -2.00
N LEU A 48 7.93 -10.10 -1.25
CA LEU A 48 6.64 -10.19 -0.59
C LEU A 48 5.50 -10.47 -1.58
N LEU A 49 5.56 -9.92 -2.80
CA LEU A 49 4.57 -10.16 -3.87
C LEU A 49 4.79 -11.48 -4.60
N TYR A 50 6.04 -11.94 -4.73
CA TYR A 50 6.39 -13.12 -5.53
C TYR A 50 6.49 -14.40 -4.70
N PHE A 51 6.63 -14.30 -3.38
CA PHE A 51 6.66 -15.45 -2.48
C PHE A 51 5.24 -16.00 -2.29
N PRO A 52 4.94 -17.25 -2.70
CA PRO A 52 3.56 -17.73 -2.83
C PRO A 52 2.69 -17.60 -1.57
N PRO A 53 3.18 -17.94 -0.35
CA PRO A 53 2.40 -17.77 0.88
C PRO A 53 2.01 -16.31 1.16
N LEU A 54 2.92 -15.38 0.89
CA LEU A 54 2.69 -13.95 1.12
C LEU A 54 1.82 -13.34 0.03
N ASN A 55 1.98 -13.77 -1.22
CA ASN A 55 1.10 -13.38 -2.32
C ASN A 55 -0.35 -13.76 -2.02
N MET A 56 -0.61 -14.99 -1.57
CA MET A 56 -1.95 -15.44 -1.17
C MET A 56 -2.52 -14.57 -0.03
N LEU A 57 -1.69 -14.22 0.95
CA LEU A 57 -2.09 -13.32 2.03
C LEU A 57 -2.45 -11.92 1.51
N PHE A 58 -1.67 -11.36 0.57
CA PHE A 58 -2.00 -10.08 -0.03
C PHE A 58 -3.30 -10.13 -0.83
N TRP A 59 -3.58 -11.21 -1.57
CA TRP A 59 -4.88 -11.39 -2.22
C TRP A 59 -6.03 -11.53 -1.23
N ALA A 60 -5.81 -12.24 -0.11
CA ALA A 60 -6.78 -12.39 0.97
C ALA A 60 -7.03 -11.07 1.71
N ILE A 61 -6.11 -10.12 1.69
CA ILE A 61 -6.30 -8.76 2.21
C ILE A 61 -6.94 -7.86 1.15
N ALA A 62 -6.45 -7.89 -0.08
CA ALA A 62 -6.87 -7.02 -1.18
C ALA A 62 -8.34 -7.18 -1.53
N THR A 63 -8.79 -8.43 -1.71
CA THR A 63 -10.15 -8.75 -2.14
C THR A 63 -11.22 -8.21 -1.18
N PRO A 64 -11.19 -8.55 0.14
CA PRO A 64 -12.17 -8.00 1.06
C PRO A 64 -11.99 -6.50 1.30
N SER A 65 -10.76 -5.98 1.27
CA SER A 65 -10.52 -4.54 1.44
C SER A 65 -11.17 -3.73 0.32
N LEU A 66 -11.00 -4.18 -0.93
CA LEU A 66 -11.62 -3.56 -2.10
C LEU A 66 -13.16 -3.65 -2.02
N ALA A 67 -13.68 -4.83 -1.69
CA ALA A 67 -15.13 -5.04 -1.57
C ALA A 67 -15.75 -4.11 -0.50
N VAL A 68 -15.11 -3.98 0.66
CA VAL A 68 -15.58 -3.10 1.75
C VAL A 68 -15.52 -1.63 1.37
N VAL A 69 -14.43 -1.19 0.73
CA VAL A 69 -14.26 0.20 0.31
C VAL A 69 -15.28 0.56 -0.79
N LEU A 70 -15.51 -0.33 -1.77
CA LEU A 70 -16.54 -0.13 -2.79
C LEU A 70 -17.95 -0.15 -2.19
N ALA A 71 -18.23 -1.07 -1.26
CA ALA A 71 -19.53 -1.14 -0.59
C ALA A 71 -19.84 0.14 0.21
N ALA A 72 -18.82 0.78 0.78
CA ALA A 72 -18.97 2.03 1.52
C ALA A 72 -19.44 3.21 0.64
N ILE A 73 -19.18 3.18 -0.68
CA ILE A 73 -19.69 4.18 -1.62
C ILE A 73 -21.23 4.15 -1.64
N PHE A 74 -21.81 2.96 -1.62
CA PHE A 74 -23.27 2.75 -1.67
C PHE A 74 -23.91 2.74 -0.28
N ARG A 75 -23.15 2.43 0.78
CA ARG A 75 -23.61 2.40 2.17
C ARG A 75 -22.65 3.16 3.08
N PRO A 76 -22.83 4.49 3.24
CA PRO A 76 -21.95 5.34 4.05
C PRO A 76 -21.89 4.95 5.54
N SER A 77 -22.88 4.20 6.04
CA SER A 77 -22.87 3.68 7.41
C SER A 77 -21.68 2.76 7.69
N ILE A 78 -21.16 2.09 6.66
CA ILE A 78 -19.99 1.20 6.75
C ILE A 78 -18.75 1.97 7.20
N CYS A 79 -18.62 3.25 6.82
CA CYS A 79 -17.47 4.09 7.15
C CYS A 79 -17.24 4.29 8.66
N ARG A 80 -18.27 4.05 9.48
CA ARG A 80 -18.19 4.20 10.94
C ARG A 80 -17.60 2.98 11.65
N HIS A 81 -17.49 1.84 10.97
CA HIS A 81 -16.99 0.61 11.57
C HIS A 81 -15.46 0.53 11.50
N SER A 82 -14.84 -0.04 12.53
CA SER A 82 -13.39 -0.30 12.57
C SER A 82 -12.91 -1.16 11.40
N PHE A 83 -13.77 -2.05 10.89
CA PHE A 83 -13.49 -2.89 9.74
C PHE A 83 -13.26 -2.08 8.46
N PHE A 84 -13.94 -0.94 8.30
CA PHE A 84 -13.71 -0.04 7.16
C PHE A 84 -12.32 0.60 7.23
N GLN A 85 -11.86 0.99 8.43
CA GLN A 85 -10.50 1.51 8.60
C GLN A 85 -9.46 0.44 8.24
N ALA A 86 -9.65 -0.80 8.71
CA ALA A 86 -8.78 -1.92 8.35
C ALA A 86 -8.76 -2.16 6.83
N ALA A 87 -9.92 -2.11 6.17
CA ALA A 87 -10.03 -2.21 4.72
C ALA A 87 -9.32 -1.06 3.98
N CYS A 88 -9.43 0.18 4.45
CA CYS A 88 -8.68 1.31 3.89
C CYS A 88 -7.16 1.10 4.04
N HIS A 89 -6.69 0.64 5.20
CA HIS A 89 -5.28 0.31 5.41
C HIS A 89 -4.81 -0.82 4.48
N GLY A 90 -5.64 -1.85 4.29
CA GLY A 90 -5.39 -2.92 3.32
C GLY A 90 -5.27 -2.40 1.90
N MET A 91 -6.16 -1.49 1.47
CA MET A 91 -6.07 -0.87 0.15
C MET A 91 -4.79 -0.04 -0.03
N ILE A 92 -4.38 0.74 0.97
CA ILE A 92 -3.13 1.52 0.93
C ILE A 92 -1.92 0.59 0.78
N LEU A 93 -1.88 -0.51 1.53
CA LEU A 93 -0.83 -1.52 1.45
C LEU A 93 -0.72 -2.12 0.05
N ILE A 94 -1.84 -2.54 -0.53
CA ILE A 94 -1.87 -3.18 -1.85
C ILE A 94 -1.51 -2.19 -2.96
N ILE A 95 -2.06 -0.97 -2.93
CA ILE A 95 -1.71 0.07 -3.90
C ILE A 95 -0.22 0.39 -3.83
N GLY A 96 0.33 0.54 -2.63
CA GLY A 96 1.75 0.81 -2.43
C GLY A 96 2.65 -0.29 -3.01
N LEU A 97 2.31 -1.56 -2.78
CA LEU A 97 3.02 -2.70 -3.35
C LEU A 97 2.94 -2.74 -4.89
N LEU A 98 1.76 -2.46 -5.46
CA LEU A 98 1.58 -2.37 -6.91
C LEU A 98 2.41 -1.24 -7.52
N PHE A 99 2.49 -0.08 -6.86
CA PHE A 99 3.36 1.02 -7.29
C PHE A 99 4.84 0.61 -7.27
N CYS A 100 5.29 -0.08 -6.23
CA CYS A 100 6.67 -0.57 -6.17
C CYS A 100 6.96 -1.56 -7.31
N ASN A 101 6.01 -2.47 -7.59
CA ASN A 101 6.12 -3.42 -8.70
C ASN A 101 6.18 -2.71 -10.06
N TYR A 102 5.27 -1.76 -10.28
CA TYR A 102 5.24 -0.94 -11.49
C TYR A 102 6.51 -0.13 -11.68
N SER A 103 7.04 0.48 -10.62
CA SER A 103 8.30 1.22 -10.67
C SER A 103 9.48 0.32 -11.06
N ALA A 104 9.57 -0.88 -10.48
CA ALA A 104 10.60 -1.84 -10.88
C ALA A 104 10.43 -2.30 -12.34
N TYR A 105 9.18 -2.53 -12.77
CA TYR A 105 8.87 -2.85 -14.15
C TYR A 105 9.27 -1.73 -15.13
N ALA A 106 9.01 -0.47 -14.77
CA ALA A 106 9.37 0.68 -15.58
C ALA A 106 10.89 0.85 -15.72
N ALA A 107 11.68 0.39 -14.76
CA ALA A 107 13.13 0.47 -14.79
C ALA A 107 13.80 -0.65 -15.60
N ALA A 108 13.31 -1.89 -15.49
CA ALA A 108 14.02 -3.07 -16.00
C ALA A 108 13.16 -4.01 -16.87
N GLY A 109 11.90 -3.66 -17.15
CA GLY A 109 10.94 -4.55 -17.80
C GLY A 109 10.47 -5.66 -16.87
N GLN A 110 10.24 -6.87 -17.39
CA GLN A 110 9.72 -7.97 -16.57
C GLN A 110 10.72 -8.38 -15.48
N VAL A 111 10.43 -8.00 -14.24
CA VAL A 111 11.26 -8.34 -13.08
C VAL A 111 11.15 -9.84 -12.80
N LYS A 112 12.25 -10.56 -12.97
CA LYS A 112 12.40 -11.97 -12.53
C LYS A 112 13.12 -11.97 -11.19
N CYS A 113 12.35 -12.08 -10.10
CA CYS A 113 12.91 -12.29 -8.78
C CYS A 113 13.33 -13.77 -8.66
N LEU A 114 14.64 -14.00 -8.57
CA LEU A 114 15.24 -15.29 -8.27
C LEU A 114 15.48 -15.42 -6.77
#